data_AF-A0A842Y9F5-F1
#
_entry.id   AF-A0A842Y9F5-F1
#
_cell.length_a   1.000
_cell.length_b   1.000
_cell.length_c   1.000
_cell.angle_alpha   90.00
_cell.angle_beta   90.00
_cell.angle_gamma   90.00
#
_symmetry.space_group_name_H-M   'P 1'
#
loop_
_entity.id
_entity.type
_entity.pdbx_description
1 polymer ?
#
loop_
_entity_poly.entity_id
_entity_poly.type
_entity_poly.pdbx_seq_one_letter_code
_entity_poly.pdbx_strand_id
1 'polypeptide(L)'
;MIRCHQIDKVSVLDTSKQFGVSRVTFYQIAGLYDSLGLIGLVPQKTGPKNPTKCTEEIIEFVRQQRSQQPDIAWEILIQAVYEEFGVSLHRRTIERRLASVKKTSPTQRNFSKAGRP
;
A
#
# COMPACT_ATOMS: atom_id res chain seq x y z
N MET A 1 -11.47 1.71 -24.75
CA MET A 1 -10.46 2.70 -25.17
C MET A 1 -9.35 2.08 -26.03
N ILE A 2 -8.41 1.28 -25.49
CA ILE A 2 -7.25 0.74 -26.26
C ILE A 2 -7.68 -0.10 -27.48
N ARG A 3 -8.60 -1.07 -27.30
CA ARG A 3 -9.16 -1.85 -28.42
C ARG A 3 -9.79 -0.97 -29.50
N CYS A 4 -10.49 0.08 -29.12
CA CYS A 4 -11.17 0.99 -30.05
C CYS A 4 -10.17 1.74 -30.93
N HIS A 5 -9.06 2.20 -30.36
CA HIS A 5 -7.99 2.80 -31.15
C HIS A 5 -7.24 1.76 -32.01
N GLN A 6 -6.89 0.60 -31.45
CA GLN A 6 -6.02 -0.37 -32.13
C GLN A 6 -6.74 -1.23 -33.18
N ILE A 7 -7.97 -1.67 -32.91
CA ILE A 7 -8.78 -2.54 -33.78
C ILE A 7 -9.71 -1.69 -34.64
N ASP A 8 -10.50 -0.81 -34.02
CA ASP A 8 -11.51 -0.02 -34.71
C ASP A 8 -10.91 1.22 -35.41
N LYS A 9 -9.58 1.43 -35.30
CA LYS A 9 -8.77 2.48 -35.94
C LYS A 9 -9.28 3.91 -35.70
N VAL A 10 -10.01 4.13 -34.60
CA VAL A 10 -10.51 5.45 -34.20
C VAL A 10 -9.35 6.31 -33.72
N SER A 11 -9.36 7.61 -34.00
CA SER A 11 -8.30 8.52 -33.56
C SER A 11 -8.18 8.55 -32.02
N VAL A 12 -6.98 8.86 -31.50
CA VAL A 12 -6.77 9.01 -30.04
C VAL A 12 -7.66 10.12 -29.48
N LEU A 13 -7.86 11.21 -30.23
CA LEU A 13 -8.71 12.32 -29.83
C LEU A 13 -10.16 11.88 -29.63
N ASP A 14 -10.73 11.19 -30.62
CA ASP A 14 -12.13 10.79 -30.58
C ASP A 14 -12.35 9.68 -29.56
N THR A 15 -11.39 8.76 -29.45
CA THR A 15 -11.38 7.73 -28.41
C THR A 15 -11.35 8.36 -27.01
N SER A 16 -10.46 9.33 -26.76
CA SER A 16 -10.41 10.03 -25.47
C SER A 16 -11.73 10.73 -25.14
N LYS A 17 -12.34 11.42 -26.12
CA LYS A 17 -13.64 12.07 -25.97
C LYS A 17 -14.76 11.06 -25.68
N GLN A 18 -14.82 9.97 -26.44
CA GLN A 18 -15.86 8.95 -26.33
C GLN A 18 -15.83 8.22 -24.99
N PHE A 19 -14.63 7.95 -24.45
CA PHE A 19 -14.45 7.26 -23.17
C PHE A 19 -14.33 8.20 -21.96
N GLY A 20 -14.47 9.52 -22.17
CA GLY A 20 -14.48 10.51 -21.08
C GLY A 20 -13.13 10.66 -20.36
N VAL A 21 -12.01 10.44 -21.06
CA VAL A 21 -10.67 10.51 -20.48
C VAL A 21 -9.78 11.53 -21.20
N SER A 22 -8.74 12.01 -20.52
CA SER A 22 -7.76 12.88 -21.16
C SER A 22 -6.87 12.12 -22.16
N ARG A 23 -6.26 12.83 -23.10
CA ARG A 23 -5.22 12.25 -23.99
C ARG A 23 -4.01 11.72 -23.20
N VAL A 24 -3.65 12.38 -22.09
CA VAL A 24 -2.54 11.95 -21.22
C VAL A 24 -2.86 10.59 -20.60
N THR A 25 -4.07 10.44 -20.08
CA THR A 25 -4.56 9.17 -19.54
C THR A 25 -4.55 8.08 -20.60
N PHE A 26 -4.92 8.41 -21.85
CA PHE A 26 -4.83 7.46 -22.97
C PHE A 26 -3.41 6.91 -23.12
N TYR A 27 -2.41 7.77 -23.23
CA TYR A 27 -1.02 7.34 -23.45
C TYR A 27 -0.43 6.60 -22.24
N GLN A 28 -0.79 6.99 -21.02
CA GLN A 28 -0.38 6.25 -19.82
C GLN A 28 -0.91 4.82 -19.85
N ILE A 29 -2.20 4.65 -20.16
CA ILE A 29 -2.83 3.34 -20.25
C ILE A 29 -2.27 2.54 -21.42
N ALA A 30 -2.02 3.18 -22.58
CA ALA A 30 -1.42 2.53 -23.74
C ALA A 30 0.00 2.01 -23.41
N GLY A 31 0.85 2.84 -22.78
CA GLY A 31 2.18 2.42 -22.36
C GLY A 31 2.17 1.30 -21.31
N LEU A 32 1.22 1.33 -20.37
CA LEU A 32 1.03 0.22 -19.41
C LEU A 32 0.59 -1.07 -20.11
N TYR A 33 -0.29 -0.96 -21.11
CA TYR A 33 -0.72 -2.11 -21.91
C TYR A 33 0.42 -2.67 -22.77
N ASP A 34 1.22 -1.82 -23.41
CA ASP A 34 2.32 -2.26 -24.26
C ASP A 34 3.44 -2.93 -23.45
N SER A 35 3.66 -2.51 -22.20
CA SER A 35 4.69 -3.06 -21.32
C SER A 35 4.25 -4.29 -20.52
N LEU A 36 3.01 -4.34 -20.05
CA LEU A 36 2.52 -5.37 -19.13
C LEU A 36 1.33 -6.16 -19.68
N GLY A 37 0.88 -5.87 -20.89
CA GLY A 37 -0.32 -6.46 -21.48
C GLY A 37 -1.57 -6.13 -20.67
N LEU A 38 -2.48 -7.10 -20.60
CA LEU A 38 -3.73 -6.96 -19.85
C LEU A 38 -3.52 -6.68 -18.36
N ILE A 39 -2.41 -7.16 -17.77
CA ILE A 39 -2.08 -6.97 -16.35
C ILE A 39 -1.84 -5.49 -16.05
N GLY A 40 -1.31 -4.73 -17.01
CA GLY A 40 -1.09 -3.27 -16.87
C GLY A 40 -2.38 -2.46 -16.74
N LEU A 41 -3.52 -3.02 -17.12
CA LEU A 41 -4.83 -2.39 -17.01
C LEU A 41 -5.53 -2.67 -15.68
N VAL A 42 -5.01 -3.62 -14.90
CA VAL A 42 -5.59 -3.98 -13.60
C VAL A 42 -5.11 -2.99 -12.53
N PRO A 43 -5.98 -2.53 -11.60
CA PRO A 43 -5.56 -1.68 -10.50
C PRO A 43 -4.40 -2.28 -9.72
N GLN A 44 -3.28 -1.56 -9.69
CA GLN A 44 -2.14 -1.96 -8.87
C GLN A 44 -2.36 -1.59 -7.41
N LYS A 45 -1.53 -2.15 -6.52
CA LYS A 45 -1.54 -1.78 -5.10
C LYS A 45 -1.33 -0.26 -5.00
N THR A 46 -2.36 0.43 -4.54
CA THR A 46 -2.25 1.85 -4.18
C THR A 46 -1.18 2.04 -3.12
N GLY A 47 -0.56 3.22 -3.11
CA GLY A 47 0.66 3.58 -2.39
C GLY A 47 0.71 3.22 -0.90
N PRO A 48 1.80 3.59 -0.20
CA PRO A 48 2.10 3.05 1.13
C PRO A 48 0.90 3.15 2.08
N LYS A 49 0.34 1.99 2.43
CA LYS A 49 -0.84 1.87 3.33
C LYS A 49 -0.46 1.99 4.81
N ASN A 50 0.84 2.01 5.10
CA ASN A 50 1.36 1.94 6.45
C ASN A 50 1.56 3.35 7.03
N PRO A 51 1.28 3.55 8.33
CA PRO A 51 1.60 4.80 8.99
C PRO A 51 3.12 5.02 8.98
N THR A 52 3.58 6.12 8.40
CA THR A 52 5.01 6.44 8.28
C THR A 52 5.69 6.65 9.64
N LYS A 53 4.93 7.02 10.67
CA LYS A 53 5.45 7.35 12.01
C LYS A 53 5.43 6.20 13.02
N CYS A 54 4.71 5.11 12.75
CA CYS A 54 4.62 3.98 13.67
C CYS A 54 5.36 2.80 13.07
N THR A 55 6.68 2.80 13.30
CA THR A 55 7.63 1.76 12.87
C THR A 55 7.47 0.49 13.71
N GLU A 56 7.98 -0.63 13.21
CA GLU A 56 7.95 -1.91 13.93
C GLU A 56 8.74 -1.88 15.25
N GLU A 57 9.86 -1.15 15.27
CA GLU A 57 10.70 -0.95 16.47
C GLU A 57 9.90 -0.35 17.64
N ILE A 58 9.07 0.66 17.37
CA ILE A 58 8.21 1.29 18.37
C ILE A 58 7.18 0.27 18.91
N ILE A 59 6.66 -0.62 18.05
CA ILE A 59 5.68 -1.63 18.48
C ILE A 59 6.33 -2.68 19.38
N GLU A 60 7.56 -3.09 19.06
CA GLU A 60 8.32 -4.04 19.88
C GLU A 60 8.68 -3.45 21.24
N PHE A 61 9.13 -2.20 21.28
CA PHE A 61 9.38 -1.46 22.52
C PHE A 61 8.13 -1.44 23.42
N VAL A 62 6.98 -1.06 22.85
CA VAL A 62 5.70 -1.05 23.56
C VAL A 62 5.32 -2.45 24.08
N ARG A 63 5.60 -3.52 23.32
CA ARG A 63 5.34 -4.89 23.74
C ARG A 63 6.25 -5.30 24.91
N GLN A 64 7.53 -4.95 24.84
CA GLN A 64 8.49 -5.22 25.91
C GLN A 64 8.08 -4.52 27.21
N GLN A 65 7.72 -3.24 27.14
CA GLN A 65 7.25 -2.48 28.30
C GLN A 65 6.00 -3.11 28.94
N ARG A 66 5.01 -3.51 28.13
CA ARG A 66 3.82 -4.22 28.66
C ARG A 66 4.10 -5.62 29.18
N SER A 67 5.15 -6.29 28.71
CA SER A 67 5.55 -7.60 29.24
C SER A 67 6.19 -7.50 30.63
N GLN A 68 6.92 -6.41 30.88
CA GLN A 68 7.56 -6.14 32.16
C GLN A 68 6.55 -5.61 33.18
N GLN A 69 5.59 -4.79 32.73
CA GLN A 69 4.55 -4.21 33.58
C GLN A 69 3.20 -4.24 32.85
N PRO A 70 2.35 -5.23 33.14
CA PRO A 70 1.07 -5.44 32.44
C PRO A 70 0.10 -4.25 32.50
N ASP A 71 0.15 -3.48 33.60
CA ASP A 71 -0.79 -2.43 33.95
C ASP A 71 -0.27 -0.99 33.75
N ILE A 72 0.79 -0.80 32.94
CA ILE A 72 1.27 0.56 32.60
C ILE A 72 0.15 1.39 31.96
N ALA A 73 -0.04 2.61 32.48
CA ALA A 73 -0.91 3.60 31.89
C ALA A 73 -0.40 4.06 30.50
N TRP A 74 -1.31 4.21 29.55
CA TRP A 74 -0.97 4.59 28.18
C TRP A 74 -0.22 5.92 28.07
N GLU A 75 -0.47 6.86 28.97
CA GLU A 75 0.19 8.16 29.01
C GLU A 75 1.70 8.00 29.26
N ILE A 76 2.06 7.17 30.23
CA ILE A 76 3.46 6.85 30.57
C ILE A 76 4.14 6.16 29.38
N LEU A 77 3.43 5.26 28.71
CA LEU A 77 3.97 4.53 27.57
C LEU A 77 4.17 5.41 26.33
N ILE A 78 3.26 6.36 26.08
CA ILE A 78 3.42 7.35 25.01
C ILE A 78 4.59 8.29 25.33
N GLN A 79 4.74 8.69 26.59
CA GLN A 79 5.86 9.50 27.04
C GLN A 79 7.20 8.77 26.87
N ALA A 80 7.28 7.50 27.27
CA ALA A 80 8.47 6.67 27.07
C ALA A 80 8.83 6.52 25.58
N VAL A 81 7.84 6.33 24.70
CA VAL A 81 8.06 6.30 23.24
C VAL A 81 8.57 7.64 22.73
N TYR A 82 8.08 8.76 23.26
CA TYR A 82 8.56 10.08 22.88
C TYR A 82 10.01 10.31 23.32
N GLU A 83 10.37 9.87 24.53
CA GLU A 83 11.73 10.01 25.06
C GLU A 83 12.75 9.16 24.30
N GLU A 84 12.39 7.93 23.89
CA GLU A 84 13.30 7.02 23.21
C GLU A 84 13.37 7.25 21.69
N PHE A 85 12.24 7.53 21.04
CA PHE A 85 12.15 7.63 19.57
C PHE A 85 11.91 9.05 19.05
N GLY A 86 11.60 10.02 19.90
CA GLY A 86 11.28 11.40 19.49
C GLY A 86 9.99 11.53 18.68
N VAL A 87 9.13 10.51 18.67
CA VAL A 87 7.89 10.48 17.88
C VAL A 87 6.66 10.58 18.78
N SER A 88 5.83 11.60 18.55
CA SER A 88 4.52 11.70 19.18
C SER A 88 3.51 10.79 18.47
N LEU A 89 3.02 9.77 19.20
CA LEU A 89 1.99 8.84 18.73
C LEU A 89 0.76 8.88 19.62
N HIS A 90 -0.42 8.88 19.00
CA HIS A 90 -1.68 8.75 19.73
C HIS A 90 -1.95 7.29 20.12
N ARG A 91 -2.56 7.07 21.30
CA ARG A 91 -2.97 5.74 21.81
C ARG A 91 -3.62 4.85 20.74
N ARG A 92 -4.61 5.38 20.02
CA ARG A 92 -5.34 4.68 18.93
C ARG A 92 -4.42 4.17 17.81
N THR A 93 -3.32 4.85 17.51
CA THR A 93 -2.36 4.43 16.49
C THR A 93 -1.59 3.19 16.93
N ILE A 94 -1.16 3.18 18.20
CA ILE A 94 -0.42 2.06 18.80
C ILE A 94 -1.34 0.85 18.97
N GLU A 95 -2.54 1.03 19.51
CA GLU A 95 -3.53 -0.04 19.67
C GLU A 95 -3.89 -0.71 18.34
N ARG A 96 -4.14 0.10 17.29
CA ARG A 96 -4.45 -0.43 15.95
C ARG A 96 -3.30 -1.28 15.39
N ARG A 97 -2.05 -0.88 15.65
CA ARG A 97 -0.88 -1.63 15.20
C ARG A 97 -0.68 -2.91 16.00
N LEU A 98 -0.81 -2.87 17.33
CA LEU A 98 -0.78 -4.05 18.20
C LEU A 98 -1.85 -5.09 17.78
N ALA A 99 -3.06 -4.63 17.42
CA ALA A 99 -4.12 -5.51 16.93
C ALA A 99 -3.86 -6.07 15.53
N SER A 100 -3.16 -5.33 14.67
CA SER A 100 -2.85 -5.74 13.29
C SER A 100 -1.70 -6.75 13.20
N VAL A 101 -0.72 -6.70 14.10
CA VAL A 101 0.42 -7.65 14.11
C VAL A 101 -0.06 -9.10 14.32
N LYS A 102 -1.12 -9.31 15.11
CA LYS A 102 -1.72 -10.65 15.31
C LYS A 102 -2.30 -11.30 14.04
N LYS A 103 -2.51 -10.54 12.95
CA LYS A 103 -3.14 -11.05 11.71
C LYS A 103 -2.15 -11.38 10.59
N THR A 104 -0.85 -11.27 10.81
CA THR A 104 0.15 -11.52 9.76
C THR A 104 0.94 -12.79 10.05
N SER A 105 0.30 -13.95 9.90
CA SER A 105 1.03 -15.08 9.35
C SER A 105 1.36 -14.72 7.90
N PRO A 106 2.64 -14.73 7.48
CA PRO A 106 3.00 -14.39 6.12
C PRO A 106 2.56 -15.56 5.23
N THR A 107 1.36 -15.48 4.66
CA THR A 107 0.97 -16.33 3.56
C THR A 107 1.90 -16.01 2.40
N GLN A 108 2.91 -16.86 2.24
CA GLN A 108 3.65 -17.05 1.00
C GLN A 108 2.65 -17.07 -0.16
N ARG A 109 2.54 -15.97 -0.91
CA ARG A 109 1.94 -15.98 -2.24
C ARG A 109 3.08 -15.95 -3.23
N ASN A 110 3.55 -17.16 -3.49
CA ASN A 110 4.47 -17.55 -4.54
C ASN A 110 4.09 -16.86 -5.85
N PHE A 111 4.93 -15.96 -6.34
CA PHE A 111 5.03 -15.74 -7.78
C PHE A 111 5.88 -16.88 -8.31
N SER A 112 5.24 -18.00 -8.63
CA SER A 112 5.89 -19.08 -9.37
C SER A 112 6.33 -18.52 -10.72
N LYS A 113 7.64 -18.31 -10.84
CA LYS A 113 8.41 -18.43 -12.07
C LYS A 113 7.82 -19.58 -12.91
N ALA A 114 7.09 -19.24 -13.96
CA ALA A 114 6.83 -20.16 -15.06
C ALA A 114 7.56 -19.58 -16.27
N GLY A 115 8.73 -20.16 -16.53
CA GLY A 115 9.41 -19.94 -17.79
C GLY A 115 8.81 -20.79 -18.90
N ARG A 116 9.03 -20.29 -20.12
CA ARG A 116 9.20 -21.00 -21.41
C ARG A 116 7.97 -21.53 -22.15
N PRO A 117 8.10 -21.81 -23.47
CA PRO A 117 9.31 -21.80 -24.31
C PRO A 117 9.68 -20.46 -24.95
#